data_AF-A0A9W8Q826-F1
#
_entry.id   AF-A0A9W8Q826-F1
#
_cell.length_a   1.000
_cell.length_b   1.000
_cell.length_c   1.000
_cell.angle_alpha   90.00
_cell.angle_beta   90.00
_cell.angle_gamma   90.00
#
_symmetry.space_group_name_H-M   'P 1'
#
loop_
_entity.id
_entity.type
_entity.pdbx_description
1 polymer ?
#
loop_
_entity_poly.entity_id
_entity_poly.type
_entity_poly.pdbx_seq_one_letter_code
_entity_poly.pdbx_strand_id
1 'polypeptide(L)'
;MFSMDRAAKGRALLWTIMIVYVLVTTWNFVALDSDRKFRLSKGVNSSATSSTPSPQTWPYLDHDRHTAYLQQLIAQVDSQPEQPLSPATQRFKDAIEAAPHLYMYFTEMFTEIPDEVRYGQNSTVLRSYDHMLRLLSHIVKTAPPPGLGIPVPPMALILTDPANTASGHAAFSDPKVNVLLKGVLNEWAAFLGSADSLPFVKSGSDGWLGNASLVELEHVANLPSGTTASFSDIFECDVEAEYYGFRSWDDFFTRRFRPQMRPVADPDDDSVIVNACESVPHTVGMKAKLRDTFFIKDQPYSVIDMLGHDPIANEFADSTVYQAFLSMHSYHRWHAPISGRIHSAYVVDGTYYSLPRFFGNDQLGKTFPAKPAGFGHAMRYLSEMATRAVIIIESDHPGLGLVAFVAVGMVEISTCEITVEKGQHVKKGDELGSFHFGGSSYCLLFQDGVELTDLPAPGDFQSPNVPVLGKIASIAPPRLAVQK
;
A
#
# COMPACT_ATOMS: atom_id res chain seq x y z
N MET A 1 65.75 29.17 0.19
CA MET A 1 65.20 29.96 -0.92
C MET A 1 64.81 28.97 -2.01
N PHE A 2 63.58 28.48 -2.20
CA PHE A 2 62.24 28.71 -1.63
C PHE A 2 61.67 27.32 -1.27
N SER A 3 61.41 27.04 0.02
CA SER A 3 60.06 27.08 0.62
C SER A 3 59.02 26.27 -0.14
N MET A 4 59.06 24.95 0.01
CA MET A 4 57.90 24.09 -0.22
C MET A 4 56.87 24.36 0.87
N ASP A 5 55.73 24.88 0.45
CA ASP A 5 54.63 25.34 1.28
C ASP A 5 54.03 24.18 2.09
N ARG A 6 54.22 24.22 3.42
CA ARG A 6 53.66 23.24 4.38
C ARG A 6 52.12 23.28 4.40
N ALA A 7 51.48 24.29 3.81
CA ALA A 7 50.03 24.40 3.74
C ALA A 7 49.38 23.42 2.73
N ALA A 8 50.11 22.94 1.72
CA ALA A 8 49.56 22.01 0.71
C ALA A 8 49.50 20.55 1.19
N LYS A 9 50.49 20.12 1.99
CA LYS A 9 50.48 18.77 2.60
C LYS A 9 49.49 18.64 3.75
N GLY A 10 49.22 19.73 4.48
CA GLY A 10 48.19 19.75 5.52
C GLY A 10 46.76 19.61 4.98
N ARG A 11 46.46 20.24 3.83
CA ARG A 11 45.14 20.14 3.19
C ARG A 11 44.91 18.77 2.54
N ALA A 12 45.91 18.19 1.87
CA ALA A 12 45.78 16.83 1.34
C ALA A 12 45.59 15.79 2.46
N LEU A 13 46.27 15.94 3.60
CA LEU A 13 46.09 15.04 4.75
C LEU A 13 44.73 15.23 5.44
N LEU A 14 44.21 16.46 5.52
CA LEU A 14 42.86 16.74 6.04
C LEU A 14 41.75 16.20 5.12
N TRP A 15 41.92 16.23 3.80
CA TRP A 15 40.98 15.62 2.85
C TRP A 15 41.03 14.09 2.90
N THR A 16 42.23 13.48 3.00
CA THR A 16 42.35 12.03 3.17
C THR A 16 41.85 11.56 4.54
N ILE A 17 42.07 12.34 5.61
CA ILE A 17 41.51 12.03 6.94
C ILE A 17 39.99 12.24 6.96
N MET A 18 39.41 13.24 6.28
CA MET A 18 37.95 13.35 6.17
C MET A 18 37.33 12.23 5.36
N ILE A 19 37.97 11.78 4.27
CA ILE A 19 37.48 10.64 3.46
C ILE A 19 37.61 9.33 4.26
N VAL A 20 38.69 9.16 5.02
CA VAL A 20 38.85 8.00 5.92
C VAL A 20 37.94 8.09 7.14
N TYR A 21 37.66 9.28 7.69
CA TYR A 21 36.72 9.41 8.81
C TYR A 21 35.28 9.16 8.36
N VAL A 22 34.87 9.67 7.19
CA VAL A 22 33.55 9.37 6.59
C VAL A 22 33.44 7.88 6.24
N LEU A 23 34.49 7.23 5.73
CA LEU A 23 34.48 5.79 5.44
C LEU A 23 34.54 4.90 6.69
N VAL A 24 35.19 5.34 7.77
CA VAL A 24 35.37 4.57 9.01
C VAL A 24 34.20 4.78 9.99
N THR A 25 33.49 5.91 9.98
CA THR A 25 32.28 6.09 10.80
C THR A 25 31.02 5.50 10.18
N THR A 26 31.00 5.17 8.88
CA THR A 26 29.90 4.42 8.25
C THR A 26 29.99 2.89 8.43
N TRP A 27 30.99 2.38 9.16
CA TRP A 27 31.24 0.94 9.29
C TRP A 27 31.00 0.36 10.68
N ASN A 28 30.28 1.06 11.57
CA ASN A 28 29.95 0.55 12.91
C ASN A 28 28.49 0.70 13.37
N PHE A 29 27.52 0.77 12.43
CA PHE A 29 26.09 0.68 12.78
C PHE A 29 25.27 -0.25 11.86
N VAL A 30 25.92 -1.25 11.25
CA VAL A 30 25.24 -2.35 10.55
C VAL A 30 25.64 -3.66 11.22
N ALA A 31 25.10 -3.86 12.42
CA ALA A 31 25.04 -5.16 13.07
C ALA A 31 23.79 -5.19 13.92
N LEU A 32 22.66 -5.52 13.31
CA LEU A 32 21.61 -6.31 13.94
C LEU A 32 20.83 -7.04 12.83
N ASP A 33 20.96 -8.35 12.93
CA ASP A 33 20.17 -9.43 12.32
C ASP A 33 20.47 -9.89 10.88
N SER A 34 21.56 -10.66 10.78
CA SER A 34 21.74 -11.68 9.75
C SER A 34 22.28 -12.96 10.40
N ASP A 35 21.41 -13.90 10.80
CA ASP A 35 21.67 -15.35 10.72
C ASP A 35 20.57 -16.18 11.44
N ARG A 36 19.61 -16.71 10.68
CA ARG A 36 19.16 -18.08 10.89
C ARG A 36 19.19 -18.85 9.58
N LYS A 37 20.34 -19.51 9.41
CA LYS A 37 20.65 -20.54 8.42
C LYS A 37 19.53 -21.58 8.37
N PHE A 38 18.96 -21.82 7.18
CA PHE A 38 18.35 -23.10 6.86
C PHE A 38 19.14 -23.81 5.76
N ARG A 39 19.66 -24.98 6.12
CA ARG A 39 20.42 -25.88 5.27
C ARG A 39 19.52 -26.43 4.16
N LEU A 40 20.03 -26.33 2.93
CA LEU A 40 19.61 -27.15 1.80
C LEU A 40 19.91 -28.63 2.10
N SER A 41 18.87 -29.45 2.19
CA SER A 41 18.98 -30.89 1.93
C SER A 41 18.07 -31.23 0.77
N LYS A 42 18.68 -31.56 -0.38
CA LYS A 42 18.02 -32.22 -1.50
C LYS A 42 17.47 -33.56 -1.02
N GLY A 43 16.18 -33.80 -1.27
CA GLY A 43 15.52 -35.08 -1.13
C GLY A 43 14.27 -35.07 -1.99
N VAL A 44 14.40 -35.59 -3.21
CA VAL A 44 13.25 -35.93 -4.05
C VAL A 44 12.50 -37.04 -3.32
N ASN A 45 11.25 -36.79 -2.93
CA ASN A 45 10.25 -37.85 -2.77
C ASN A 45 8.86 -37.26 -3.01
N SER A 46 8.23 -37.79 -4.05
CA SER A 46 6.84 -37.58 -4.43
C SER A 46 5.92 -38.25 -3.42
N SER A 47 5.17 -37.46 -2.65
CA SER A 47 3.88 -37.87 -2.09
C SER A 47 3.11 -36.62 -1.67
N ALA A 48 1.98 -36.37 -2.33
CA ALA A 48 1.03 -35.34 -1.96
C ALA A 48 0.45 -35.65 -0.58
N THR A 49 0.73 -34.81 0.41
CA THR A 49 0.00 -34.78 1.69
C THR A 49 -0.51 -33.37 1.93
N SER A 50 -1.83 -33.23 1.92
CA SER A 50 -2.58 -32.04 2.28
C SER A 50 -2.31 -31.68 3.75
N SER A 51 -1.49 -30.67 3.98
CA SER A 51 -1.40 -30.03 5.29
C SER A 51 -2.47 -28.94 5.38
N THR A 52 -3.46 -29.13 6.25
CA THR A 52 -4.36 -28.05 6.69
C THR A 52 -3.53 -26.93 7.34
N PRO A 53 -3.74 -25.65 7.01
CA PRO A 53 -3.05 -24.54 7.68
C PRO A 53 -3.43 -24.49 9.16
N SER A 54 -2.49 -24.04 10.00
CA SER A 54 -2.74 -23.74 11.41
C SER A 54 -3.86 -22.70 11.56
N PRO A 55 -4.80 -22.84 12.52
CA PRO A 55 -5.94 -21.92 12.71
C PRO A 55 -5.54 -20.52 13.22
N GLN A 56 -4.26 -20.24 13.46
CA GLN A 56 -3.75 -18.97 13.98
C GLN A 56 -2.92 -18.16 12.97
N THR A 57 -2.82 -18.61 11.72
CA THR A 57 -1.97 -17.96 10.71
C THR A 57 -2.80 -17.53 9.51
N TRP A 58 -2.66 -16.26 9.14
CA TRP A 58 -3.20 -15.74 7.89
C TRP A 58 -2.71 -16.55 6.67
N PRO A 59 -3.55 -16.76 5.64
CA PRO A 59 -3.16 -17.49 4.43
C PRO A 59 -2.31 -16.59 3.51
N TYR A 60 -0.98 -16.59 3.70
CA TYR A 60 -0.06 -15.77 2.89
C TYR A 60 0.45 -16.47 1.62
N LEU A 61 0.41 -15.72 0.51
CA LEU A 61 1.12 -15.97 -0.76
C LEU A 61 0.93 -17.37 -1.35
N ASP A 62 -0.29 -17.66 -1.77
CA ASP A 62 -0.58 -18.83 -2.61
C ASP A 62 -0.11 -18.54 -4.06
N HIS A 63 1.22 -18.68 -4.26
CA HIS A 63 1.89 -18.47 -5.54
C HIS A 63 1.29 -19.33 -6.66
N ASP A 64 0.75 -20.49 -6.30
CA ASP A 64 0.13 -21.41 -7.24
C ASP A 64 -1.21 -20.85 -7.74
N ARG A 65 -2.04 -20.30 -6.84
CA ARG A 65 -3.28 -19.59 -7.24
C ARG A 65 -3.01 -18.38 -8.11
N HIS A 66 -2.01 -17.56 -7.78
CA HIS A 66 -1.63 -16.38 -8.58
C HIS A 66 -1.14 -16.80 -9.97
N THR A 67 -0.31 -17.84 -10.04
CA THR A 67 0.20 -18.38 -11.31
C THR A 67 -0.96 -18.93 -12.15
N ALA A 68 -1.86 -19.72 -11.55
CA ALA A 68 -3.02 -20.29 -12.24
C ALA A 68 -3.96 -19.21 -12.79
N TYR A 69 -4.26 -18.17 -11.99
CA TYR A 69 -5.07 -17.05 -12.45
C TYR A 69 -4.43 -16.34 -13.64
N LEU A 70 -3.13 -16.04 -13.54
CA LEU A 70 -2.44 -15.31 -14.60
C LEU A 70 -2.34 -16.15 -15.90
N GLN A 71 -2.16 -17.47 -15.80
CA GLN A 71 -2.22 -18.38 -16.95
C GLN A 71 -3.60 -18.37 -17.61
N GLN A 72 -4.66 -18.42 -16.81
CA GLN A 72 -6.04 -18.36 -17.31
C GLN A 72 -6.34 -17.04 -18.00
N LEU A 73 -5.94 -15.91 -17.39
CA LEU A 73 -6.13 -14.57 -17.95
C LEU A 73 -5.44 -14.43 -19.30
N ILE A 74 -4.17 -14.87 -19.41
CA ILE A 74 -3.42 -14.84 -20.66
C ILE A 74 -4.09 -15.72 -21.72
N ALA A 75 -4.48 -16.95 -21.37
CA ALA A 75 -5.14 -17.85 -22.31
C ALA A 75 -6.45 -17.27 -22.86
N GLN A 76 -7.24 -16.60 -22.00
CA GLN A 76 -8.46 -15.92 -22.41
C GLN A 76 -8.18 -14.78 -23.39
N VAL A 77 -7.22 -13.91 -23.09
CA VAL A 77 -6.85 -12.79 -23.96
C VAL A 77 -6.25 -13.28 -25.28
N ASP A 78 -5.43 -14.33 -25.25
CA ASP A 78 -4.78 -14.90 -26.44
C ASP A 78 -5.76 -15.58 -27.38
N SER A 79 -6.86 -16.13 -26.85
CA SER A 79 -7.93 -16.70 -27.65
C SER A 79 -8.74 -15.66 -28.44
N GLN A 80 -8.55 -14.36 -28.15
CA GLN A 80 -9.29 -13.25 -28.76
C GLN A 80 -8.34 -12.17 -29.32
N PRO A 81 -7.53 -12.48 -30.36
CA PRO A 81 -6.52 -11.56 -30.89
C PRO A 81 -7.09 -10.27 -31.49
N GLU A 82 -8.31 -10.33 -32.02
CA GLU A 82 -9.00 -9.21 -32.68
C GLU A 82 -9.86 -8.38 -31.72
N GLN A 83 -9.85 -8.69 -30.41
CA GLN A 83 -10.66 -7.94 -29.46
C GLN A 83 -10.12 -6.50 -29.34
N PRO A 84 -10.96 -5.47 -29.57
CA PRO A 84 -10.52 -4.09 -29.47
C PRO A 84 -10.18 -3.74 -28.01
N LEU A 85 -9.18 -2.88 -27.85
CA LEU A 85 -8.84 -2.28 -26.56
C LEU A 85 -10.03 -1.47 -26.03
N SER A 86 -10.11 -1.41 -24.71
CA SER A 86 -11.01 -0.53 -23.98
C SER A 86 -10.70 0.94 -24.32
N PRO A 87 -11.67 1.87 -24.25
CA PRO A 87 -11.40 3.27 -24.57
C PRO A 87 -10.21 3.88 -23.79
N ALA A 88 -10.05 3.58 -22.49
CA ALA A 88 -8.92 4.09 -21.72
C ALA A 88 -7.59 3.43 -22.10
N THR A 89 -7.58 2.12 -22.31
CA THR A 89 -6.37 1.39 -22.73
C THR A 89 -5.94 1.75 -24.14
N GLN A 90 -6.87 2.04 -25.06
CA GLN A 90 -6.55 2.58 -26.39
C GLN A 90 -5.91 3.96 -26.28
N ARG A 91 -6.46 4.87 -25.48
CA ARG A 91 -5.83 6.19 -25.24
C ARG A 91 -4.43 6.06 -24.66
N PHE A 92 -4.21 5.08 -23.78
CA PHE A 92 -2.90 4.79 -23.22
C PHE A 92 -1.93 4.30 -24.32
N LYS A 93 -2.37 3.37 -25.18
CA LYS A 93 -1.61 2.92 -26.34
C LYS A 93 -1.20 4.08 -27.25
N ASP A 94 -2.17 4.90 -27.65
CA ASP A 94 -1.95 6.04 -28.55
C ASP A 94 -0.92 7.02 -27.99
N ALA A 95 -0.96 7.27 -26.67
CA ALA A 95 -0.01 8.15 -26.00
C ALA A 95 1.41 7.55 -25.92
N ILE A 96 1.53 6.24 -25.70
CA ILE A 96 2.82 5.54 -25.73
C ILE A 96 3.44 5.68 -27.12
N GLU A 97 2.66 5.43 -28.18
CA GLU A 97 3.14 5.43 -29.56
C GLU A 97 3.39 6.84 -30.13
N ALA A 98 2.70 7.86 -29.61
CA ALA A 98 2.89 9.25 -30.02
C ALA A 98 4.16 9.91 -29.42
N ALA A 99 4.72 9.36 -28.34
CA ALA A 99 5.83 9.95 -27.61
C ALA A 99 7.08 9.05 -27.65
N PRO A 100 8.16 9.43 -28.38
CA PRO A 100 9.32 8.55 -28.57
C PRO A 100 9.97 8.03 -27.28
N HIS A 101 10.02 8.85 -26.22
CA HIS A 101 10.56 8.44 -24.92
C HIS A 101 9.65 7.44 -24.20
N LEU A 102 8.33 7.58 -24.28
CA LEU A 102 7.41 6.59 -23.72
C LEU A 102 7.46 5.30 -24.52
N TYR A 103 7.44 5.37 -25.86
CA TYR A 103 7.59 4.19 -26.70
C TYR A 103 8.88 3.41 -26.38
N MET A 104 10.00 4.13 -26.18
CA MET A 104 11.27 3.55 -25.75
C MET A 104 11.12 2.85 -24.40
N TYR A 105 10.64 3.54 -23.35
CA TYR A 105 10.49 2.95 -22.01
C TYR A 105 9.54 1.74 -21.99
N PHE A 106 8.39 1.80 -22.65
CA PHE A 106 7.43 0.70 -22.75
C PHE A 106 7.90 -0.46 -23.62
N THR A 107 8.89 -0.26 -24.48
CA THR A 107 9.55 -1.34 -25.21
C THR A 107 10.65 -1.96 -24.34
N GLU A 108 11.54 -1.13 -23.80
CA GLU A 108 12.72 -1.55 -23.05
C GLU A 108 12.36 -2.26 -21.74
N MET A 109 11.31 -1.84 -21.03
CA MET A 109 10.90 -2.46 -19.77
C MET A 109 10.65 -3.97 -19.90
N PHE A 110 10.21 -4.47 -21.06
CA PHE A 110 10.02 -5.91 -21.27
C PHE A 110 11.29 -6.65 -21.69
N THR A 111 12.29 -5.93 -22.21
CA THR A 111 13.61 -6.48 -22.52
C THR A 111 14.52 -6.52 -21.30
N GLU A 112 14.24 -5.68 -20.31
CA GLU A 112 14.99 -5.59 -19.04
C GLU A 112 14.58 -6.68 -18.02
N ILE A 113 13.47 -7.40 -18.26
CA ILE A 113 13.05 -8.52 -17.41
C ILE A 113 13.92 -9.76 -17.76
N PRO A 114 14.61 -10.39 -16.78
CA PRO A 114 15.45 -11.57 -17.02
C PRO A 114 14.68 -12.75 -17.59
N ASP A 115 15.33 -13.54 -18.44
CA ASP A 115 14.74 -14.72 -19.08
C ASP A 115 14.28 -15.77 -18.05
N GLU A 116 14.93 -15.89 -16.89
CA GLU A 116 14.49 -16.83 -15.85
C GLU A 116 13.18 -16.40 -15.18
N VAL A 117 12.97 -15.09 -15.07
CA VAL A 117 11.71 -14.50 -14.56
C VAL A 117 10.63 -14.61 -15.63
N ARG A 118 11.01 -14.39 -16.89
CA ARG A 118 10.11 -14.42 -18.04
C ARG A 118 9.68 -15.83 -18.43
N TYR A 119 10.60 -16.80 -18.41
CA TYR A 119 10.46 -18.15 -18.99
C TYR A 119 10.68 -19.30 -17.97
N GLY A 120 10.79 -18.99 -16.67
CA GLY A 120 10.93 -19.99 -15.61
C GLY A 120 9.74 -20.96 -15.46
N GLN A 121 9.82 -21.87 -14.48
CA GLN A 121 8.86 -22.98 -14.31
C GLN A 121 7.41 -22.56 -14.01
N ASN A 122 7.14 -21.27 -13.77
CA ASN A 122 5.80 -20.68 -13.58
C ASN A 122 5.45 -19.63 -14.67
N SER A 123 6.04 -19.75 -15.86
CA SER A 123 6.01 -18.70 -16.89
C SER A 123 4.61 -18.37 -17.43
N THR A 124 4.26 -17.11 -17.18
CA THR A 124 3.16 -16.38 -17.80
C THR A 124 3.79 -15.19 -18.49
N VAL A 125 4.14 -15.37 -19.76
CA VAL A 125 4.99 -14.39 -20.44
C VAL A 125 4.13 -13.18 -20.82
N LEU A 126 4.16 -12.12 -20.02
CA LEU A 126 3.91 -10.80 -20.57
C LEU A 126 4.96 -10.58 -21.69
N ARG A 127 4.49 -10.33 -22.91
CA ARG A 127 5.34 -10.40 -24.11
C ARG A 127 5.82 -9.02 -24.56
N SER A 128 5.00 -8.01 -24.35
CA SER A 128 5.19 -6.64 -24.81
C SER A 128 4.20 -5.73 -24.08
N TYR A 129 4.38 -4.41 -24.21
CA TYR A 129 3.41 -3.45 -23.73
C TYR A 129 2.04 -3.61 -24.43
N ASP A 130 2.02 -4.06 -25.69
CA ASP A 130 0.77 -4.33 -26.41
C ASP A 130 0.00 -5.49 -25.75
N HIS A 131 0.69 -6.58 -25.42
CA HIS A 131 0.09 -7.69 -24.68
C HIS A 131 -0.39 -7.23 -23.28
N MET A 132 0.40 -6.41 -22.58
CA MET A 132 0.02 -5.81 -21.30
C MET A 132 -1.28 -4.98 -21.41
N LEU A 133 -1.40 -4.12 -22.44
CA LEU A 133 -2.58 -3.29 -22.65
C LEU A 133 -3.82 -4.11 -22.98
N ARG A 134 -3.66 -5.22 -23.71
CA ARG A 134 -4.75 -6.19 -23.96
C ARG A 134 -5.22 -6.87 -22.67
N LEU A 135 -4.29 -7.24 -21.79
CA LEU A 135 -4.62 -7.80 -20.46
C LEU A 135 -5.34 -6.77 -19.60
N LEU A 136 -4.83 -5.53 -19.51
CA LEU A 136 -5.52 -4.44 -18.81
C LEU A 136 -6.92 -4.21 -19.37
N SER A 137 -7.07 -4.19 -20.70
CA SER A 137 -8.36 -4.01 -21.39
C SER A 137 -9.34 -5.14 -21.10
N HIS A 138 -8.87 -6.33 -20.74
CA HIS A 138 -9.70 -7.43 -20.31
C HIS A 138 -10.10 -7.28 -18.84
N ILE A 139 -9.14 -6.95 -17.96
CA ILE A 139 -9.36 -6.79 -16.52
C ILE A 139 -10.41 -5.72 -16.22
N VAL A 140 -10.41 -4.58 -16.95
CA VAL A 140 -11.39 -3.51 -16.70
C VAL A 140 -12.86 -3.93 -16.90
N LYS A 141 -13.12 -5.14 -17.41
CA LYS A 141 -14.46 -5.71 -17.67
C LYS A 141 -14.82 -6.85 -16.72
N THR A 142 -13.97 -7.16 -15.74
CA THR A 142 -14.20 -8.26 -14.79
C THR A 142 -13.96 -7.80 -13.36
N ALA A 143 -14.58 -8.45 -12.37
CA ALA A 143 -14.23 -8.19 -10.98
C ALA A 143 -12.98 -8.99 -10.59
N PRO A 144 -12.23 -8.56 -9.56
CA PRO A 144 -11.19 -9.38 -8.95
C PRO A 144 -11.76 -10.76 -8.60
N PRO A 145 -11.10 -11.86 -8.97
CA PRO A 145 -11.63 -13.17 -8.66
C PRO A 145 -11.53 -13.47 -7.15
N PRO A 146 -12.50 -14.19 -6.59
CA PRO A 146 -12.44 -14.62 -5.20
C PRO A 146 -11.28 -15.60 -4.95
N GLY A 147 -10.81 -15.66 -3.71
CA GLY A 147 -9.91 -16.71 -3.26
C GLY A 147 -8.51 -16.65 -3.86
N LEU A 148 -8.06 -15.51 -4.39
CA LEU A 148 -6.63 -15.30 -4.70
C LEU A 148 -5.73 -15.27 -3.46
N GLY A 149 -6.30 -15.44 -2.25
CA GLY A 149 -5.63 -15.06 -1.02
C GLY A 149 -5.44 -13.56 -0.95
N ILE A 150 -4.95 -13.06 0.18
CA ILE A 150 -4.78 -11.62 0.34
C ILE A 150 -3.58 -11.14 -0.50
N PRO A 151 -3.71 -10.05 -1.28
CA PRO A 151 -3.48 -10.21 -2.70
C PRO A 151 -2.25 -9.48 -3.20
N VAL A 152 -1.73 -10.03 -4.30
CA VAL A 152 -1.33 -9.19 -5.41
C VAL A 152 -2.56 -9.09 -6.32
N PRO A 153 -3.18 -7.91 -6.43
CA PRO A 153 -4.41 -7.74 -7.20
C PRO A 153 -4.14 -7.87 -8.72
N PRO A 154 -5.17 -8.12 -9.56
CA PRO A 154 -5.00 -8.57 -10.95
C PRO A 154 -4.05 -7.75 -11.83
N MET A 155 -4.13 -6.43 -11.78
CA MET A 155 -3.27 -5.56 -12.57
C MET A 155 -1.84 -5.51 -12.00
N ALA A 156 -1.67 -5.62 -10.68
CA ALA A 156 -0.37 -5.72 -10.03
C ALA A 156 0.35 -7.03 -10.41
N LEU A 157 -0.38 -8.13 -10.63
CA LEU A 157 0.22 -9.37 -11.14
C LEU A 157 0.89 -9.20 -12.51
N ILE A 158 0.40 -8.28 -13.34
CA ILE A 158 0.96 -8.02 -14.67
C ILE A 158 1.89 -6.81 -14.73
N LEU A 159 1.74 -5.84 -13.81
CA LEU A 159 2.49 -4.57 -13.83
C LEU A 159 3.72 -4.56 -12.90
N THR A 160 3.76 -5.39 -11.86
CA THR A 160 4.86 -5.35 -10.87
C THR A 160 6.23 -5.60 -11.52
N ASP A 161 6.35 -6.67 -12.32
CA ASP A 161 7.61 -7.02 -12.96
C ASP A 161 8.10 -5.97 -13.98
N PRO A 162 7.28 -5.50 -14.94
CA PRO A 162 7.71 -4.42 -15.82
C PRO A 162 7.98 -3.11 -15.06
N ALA A 163 7.19 -2.77 -14.04
CA ALA A 163 7.40 -1.55 -13.25
C ALA A 163 8.71 -1.54 -12.43
N ASN A 164 9.19 -2.73 -12.06
CA ASN A 164 10.42 -2.91 -11.30
C ASN A 164 11.69 -2.74 -12.16
N THR A 165 11.55 -2.64 -13.48
CA THR A 165 12.67 -2.43 -14.40
C THR A 165 13.14 -0.97 -14.41
N ALA A 166 14.28 -0.68 -15.03
CA ALA A 166 14.79 0.68 -15.07
C ALA A 166 13.90 1.60 -15.90
N SER A 167 13.50 1.11 -17.07
CA SER A 167 12.54 1.76 -17.97
C SER A 167 11.13 1.79 -17.38
N GLY A 168 10.73 0.74 -16.66
CA GLY A 168 9.47 0.70 -15.91
C GLY A 168 9.37 1.80 -14.87
N HIS A 169 10.37 1.92 -14.00
CA HIS A 169 10.41 2.99 -13.00
C HIS A 169 10.33 4.38 -13.62
N ALA A 170 11.04 4.62 -14.73
CA ALA A 170 10.98 5.88 -15.46
C ALA A 170 9.57 6.15 -16.02
N ALA A 171 8.94 5.14 -16.64
CA ALA A 171 7.60 5.25 -17.19
C ALA A 171 6.53 5.46 -16.10
N PHE A 172 6.48 4.62 -15.07
CA PHE A 172 5.44 4.70 -14.04
C PHE A 172 5.62 5.84 -13.04
N SER A 173 6.75 6.54 -13.08
CA SER A 173 6.95 7.80 -12.34
C SER A 173 6.63 9.04 -13.18
N ASP A 174 6.34 8.89 -14.48
CA ASP A 174 5.96 10.00 -15.36
C ASP A 174 4.52 10.48 -15.05
N PRO A 175 4.29 11.78 -14.81
CA PRO A 175 2.95 12.30 -14.53
C PRO A 175 1.92 12.02 -15.63
N LYS A 176 2.30 12.06 -16.91
CA LYS A 176 1.40 11.79 -18.03
C LYS A 176 0.98 10.33 -18.07
N VAL A 177 1.91 9.42 -17.78
CA VAL A 177 1.60 7.99 -17.67
C VAL A 177 0.60 7.74 -16.55
N ASN A 178 0.75 8.40 -15.40
CA ASN A 178 -0.18 8.26 -14.28
C ASN A 178 -1.57 8.86 -14.58
N VAL A 179 -1.67 9.94 -15.36
CA VAL A 179 -2.97 10.43 -15.86
C VAL A 179 -3.67 9.39 -16.76
N LEU A 180 -2.92 8.75 -17.66
CA LEU A 180 -3.47 7.74 -18.57
C LEU A 180 -3.91 6.49 -17.80
N LEU A 181 -3.09 6.05 -16.85
CA LEU A 181 -3.37 4.92 -16.00
C LEU A 181 -4.56 5.18 -15.06
N LYS A 182 -4.67 6.38 -14.48
CA LYS A 182 -5.89 6.81 -13.76
C LYS A 182 -7.13 6.67 -14.64
N GLY A 183 -7.02 6.96 -15.94
CA GLY A 183 -8.09 6.71 -16.91
C GLY A 183 -8.49 5.25 -17.02
N VAL A 184 -7.54 4.32 -17.00
CA VAL A 184 -7.80 2.86 -17.02
C VAL A 184 -8.45 2.41 -15.71
N LEU A 185 -7.94 2.89 -14.57
CA LEU A 185 -8.50 2.59 -13.25
C LEU A 185 -9.91 3.14 -13.09
N ASN A 186 -10.19 4.35 -13.59
CA ASN A 186 -11.53 4.92 -13.60
C ASN A 186 -12.51 4.14 -14.46
N GLU A 187 -12.07 3.61 -15.61
CA GLU A 187 -12.90 2.72 -16.44
C GLU A 187 -13.27 1.44 -15.67
N TRP A 188 -12.31 0.87 -14.96
CA TRP A 188 -12.57 -0.29 -14.12
C TRP A 188 -13.49 0.03 -12.94
N ALA A 189 -13.26 1.15 -12.26
CA ALA A 189 -14.11 1.62 -11.17
C ALA A 189 -15.55 1.82 -11.62
N ALA A 190 -15.77 2.35 -12.84
CA ALA A 190 -17.10 2.47 -13.42
C ALA A 190 -17.77 1.09 -13.60
N PHE A 191 -17.03 0.08 -14.06
CA PHE A 191 -17.54 -1.29 -14.14
C PHE A 191 -17.84 -1.87 -12.75
N LEU A 192 -16.90 -1.81 -11.80
CA LEU A 192 -17.04 -2.35 -10.45
C LEU A 192 -18.14 -1.67 -9.62
N GLY A 193 -18.41 -0.39 -9.89
CA GLY A 193 -19.49 0.36 -9.29
C GLY A 193 -20.87 0.11 -9.93
N SER A 194 -20.94 -0.61 -11.05
CA SER A 194 -22.18 -0.87 -11.78
C SER A 194 -22.81 -2.22 -11.43
N ALA A 195 -24.09 -2.39 -11.75
CA ALA A 195 -24.81 -3.66 -11.61
C ALA A 195 -24.21 -4.79 -12.46
N ASP A 196 -23.45 -4.48 -13.53
CA ASP A 196 -22.80 -5.48 -14.39
C ASP A 196 -21.71 -6.27 -13.63
N SER A 197 -21.28 -5.77 -12.48
CA SER A 197 -20.32 -6.45 -11.59
C SER A 197 -20.98 -7.39 -10.57
N LEU A 198 -22.31 -7.34 -10.38
CA LEU A 198 -23.02 -8.19 -9.42
C LEU A 198 -22.86 -9.70 -9.63
N PRO A 199 -22.76 -10.23 -10.87
CA PRO A 199 -22.54 -11.66 -11.07
C PRO A 199 -21.25 -12.20 -10.43
N PHE A 200 -20.32 -11.34 -10.03
CA PHE A 200 -19.12 -11.71 -9.27
C PHE A 200 -19.35 -11.76 -7.75
N VAL A 201 -20.42 -11.13 -7.24
CA VAL A 201 -20.84 -11.11 -5.82
C VAL A 201 -21.87 -12.21 -5.54
N LYS A 202 -21.87 -13.30 -6.31
CA LYS A 202 -22.81 -14.41 -6.13
C LYS A 202 -22.28 -15.46 -5.13
N SER A 203 -23.16 -16.34 -4.69
CA SER A 203 -22.78 -17.61 -4.07
C SER A 203 -22.24 -18.60 -5.12
N GLY A 204 -21.44 -19.58 -4.68
CA GLY A 204 -20.79 -20.56 -5.56
C GLY A 204 -19.27 -20.49 -5.48
N SER A 205 -18.58 -21.43 -6.13
CA SER A 205 -17.11 -21.53 -6.03
C SER A 205 -16.36 -20.40 -6.73
N ASP A 206 -17.02 -19.65 -7.61
CA ASP A 206 -16.45 -18.57 -8.43
C ASP A 206 -16.95 -17.17 -8.02
N GLY A 207 -17.70 -17.06 -6.91
CA GLY A 207 -18.25 -15.80 -6.42
C GLY A 207 -17.75 -15.37 -5.03
N TRP A 208 -17.85 -14.07 -4.75
CA TRP A 208 -17.42 -13.47 -3.48
C TRP A 208 -18.29 -13.83 -2.27
N LEU A 209 -19.52 -14.30 -2.49
CA LEU A 209 -20.36 -14.90 -1.44
C LEU A 209 -20.27 -16.44 -1.44
N GLY A 210 -19.23 -16.98 -2.08
CA GLY A 210 -18.86 -18.39 -2.02
C GLY A 210 -18.22 -18.76 -0.69
N ASN A 211 -18.36 -20.03 -0.28
CA ASN A 211 -17.85 -20.52 1.01
C ASN A 211 -16.35 -20.23 1.22
N ALA A 212 -15.50 -20.37 0.20
CA ALA A 212 -14.07 -20.09 0.31
C ALA A 212 -13.79 -18.61 0.62
N SER A 213 -14.43 -17.70 -0.12
CA SER A 213 -14.32 -16.25 0.07
C SER A 213 -14.84 -15.81 1.44
N LEU A 214 -16.01 -16.32 1.84
CA LEU A 214 -16.61 -16.00 3.13
C LEU A 214 -15.72 -16.45 4.29
N VAL A 215 -15.17 -17.68 4.24
CA VAL A 215 -14.24 -18.16 5.26
C VAL A 215 -13.01 -17.26 5.39
N GLU A 216 -12.43 -16.81 4.28
CA GLU A 216 -11.28 -15.90 4.31
C GLU A 216 -11.64 -14.52 4.88
N LEU A 217 -12.78 -13.94 4.49
CA LEU A 217 -13.27 -12.64 4.98
C LEU A 217 -13.64 -12.69 6.47
N GLU A 218 -14.38 -13.73 6.87
CA GLU A 218 -14.76 -13.97 8.27
C GLU A 218 -13.53 -14.21 9.12
N HIS A 219 -12.55 -15.00 8.67
CA HIS A 219 -11.32 -15.23 9.41
C HIS A 219 -10.59 -13.91 9.69
N VAL A 220 -10.39 -13.08 8.67
CA VAL A 220 -9.70 -11.78 8.81
C VAL A 220 -10.45 -10.84 9.75
N ALA A 221 -11.77 -10.75 9.62
CA ALA A 221 -12.58 -9.85 10.44
C ALA A 221 -12.71 -10.30 11.91
N ASN A 222 -12.67 -11.61 12.17
CA ASN A 222 -12.76 -12.18 13.51
C ASN A 222 -11.42 -12.22 14.25
N LEU A 223 -10.29 -12.29 13.52
CA LEU A 223 -8.96 -12.49 14.10
C LEU A 223 -8.61 -11.48 15.22
N PRO A 224 -8.89 -10.17 15.09
CA PRO A 224 -8.59 -9.20 16.14
C PRO A 224 -9.39 -9.38 17.43
N SER A 225 -10.63 -9.87 17.33
CA SER A 225 -11.55 -10.05 18.46
C SER A 225 -11.55 -11.49 19.00
N GLY A 226 -10.90 -12.44 18.31
CA GLY A 226 -10.90 -13.85 18.65
C GLY A 226 -12.29 -14.51 18.57
N THR A 227 -13.17 -13.96 17.73
CA THR A 227 -14.56 -14.43 17.57
C THR A 227 -14.68 -15.45 16.43
N THR A 228 -15.89 -15.95 16.18
CA THR A 228 -16.21 -16.84 15.04
C THR A 228 -17.54 -16.43 14.40
N ALA A 229 -17.82 -15.12 14.37
CA ALA A 229 -19.05 -14.57 13.83
C ALA A 229 -19.10 -14.79 12.31
N SER A 230 -20.30 -15.04 11.78
CA SER A 230 -20.48 -15.20 10.33
C SER A 230 -20.43 -13.86 9.61
N PHE A 231 -20.28 -13.88 8.29
CA PHE A 231 -20.23 -12.66 7.47
C PHE A 231 -21.45 -11.77 7.71
N SER A 232 -22.65 -12.35 7.83
CA SER A 232 -23.89 -11.62 8.06
C SER A 232 -24.07 -11.12 9.50
N ASP A 233 -23.35 -11.69 10.47
CA ASP A 233 -23.27 -11.14 11.83
C ASP A 233 -22.33 -9.93 11.90
N ILE A 234 -21.27 -9.94 11.07
CA ILE A 234 -20.21 -8.93 11.06
C ILE A 234 -20.59 -7.71 10.21
N PHE A 235 -21.10 -7.94 9.01
CA PHE A 235 -21.33 -6.89 8.01
C PHE A 235 -22.82 -6.61 7.81
N GLU A 236 -23.13 -5.37 7.45
CA GLU A 236 -24.48 -4.96 7.05
C GLU A 236 -24.83 -5.59 5.71
N CYS A 237 -25.69 -6.62 5.74
CA CYS A 237 -26.22 -7.28 4.57
C CYS A 237 -27.57 -7.96 4.87
N ASP A 238 -28.30 -8.32 3.81
CA ASP A 238 -29.57 -9.08 3.88
C ASP A 238 -29.40 -10.42 3.18
N VAL A 239 -29.22 -11.50 3.94
CA VAL A 239 -28.94 -12.85 3.40
C VAL A 239 -30.08 -13.43 2.57
N GLU A 240 -31.30 -12.90 2.71
CA GLU A 240 -32.47 -13.33 1.93
C GLU A 240 -32.56 -12.61 0.58
N ALA A 241 -31.86 -11.49 0.41
CA ALA A 241 -31.79 -10.74 -0.83
C ALA A 241 -30.76 -11.33 -1.81
N GLU A 242 -31.00 -11.15 -3.11
CA GLU A 242 -30.00 -11.48 -4.14
C GLU A 242 -28.71 -10.70 -3.87
N TYR A 243 -27.56 -11.38 -4.01
CA TYR A 243 -26.24 -10.82 -3.70
C TYR A 243 -26.12 -10.22 -2.29
N TYR A 244 -26.89 -10.74 -1.33
CA TYR A 244 -26.99 -10.22 0.03
C TYR A 244 -27.42 -8.74 0.14
N GLY A 245 -28.08 -8.21 -0.89
CA GLY A 245 -28.54 -6.82 -0.97
C GLY A 245 -27.47 -5.82 -1.46
N PHE A 246 -26.27 -6.26 -1.81
CA PHE A 246 -25.26 -5.39 -2.43
C PHE A 246 -25.69 -4.99 -3.84
N ARG A 247 -25.32 -3.77 -4.26
CA ARG A 247 -25.74 -3.18 -5.55
C ARG A 247 -24.67 -3.26 -6.64
N SER A 248 -23.44 -3.55 -6.26
CA SER A 248 -22.29 -3.75 -7.14
C SER A 248 -21.17 -4.46 -6.39
N TRP A 249 -20.11 -4.85 -7.09
CA TRP A 249 -18.91 -5.39 -6.46
C TRP A 249 -18.23 -4.36 -5.54
N ASP A 250 -18.22 -3.09 -5.93
CA ASP A 250 -17.64 -2.02 -5.09
C ASP A 250 -18.46 -1.76 -3.82
N ASP A 251 -19.79 -1.90 -3.87
CA ASP A 251 -20.68 -1.83 -2.69
C ASP A 251 -20.38 -2.97 -1.70
N PHE A 252 -20.07 -4.17 -2.21
CA PHE A 252 -19.59 -5.31 -1.40
C PHE A 252 -18.17 -5.07 -0.85
N PHE A 253 -17.27 -4.51 -1.66
CA PHE A 253 -15.90 -4.23 -1.23
C PHE A 253 -15.86 -3.20 -0.10
N THR A 254 -16.65 -2.14 -0.25
CA THR A 254 -16.81 -1.05 0.73
C THR A 254 -17.92 -1.33 1.76
N ARG A 255 -18.27 -2.61 1.98
CA ARG A 255 -19.26 -3.05 2.97
C ARG A 255 -19.07 -2.40 4.34
N ARG A 256 -20.17 -2.17 5.04
CA ARG A 256 -20.20 -1.59 6.39
C ARG A 256 -20.19 -2.69 7.45
N PHE A 257 -19.47 -2.47 8.56
CA PHE A 257 -19.66 -3.28 9.75
C PHE A 257 -21.04 -3.02 10.35
N ARG A 258 -21.65 -4.02 10.99
CA ARG A 258 -22.81 -3.77 11.86
C ARG A 258 -22.39 -2.88 13.05
N PRO A 259 -23.28 -2.01 13.57
CA PRO A 259 -22.92 -0.98 14.55
C PRO A 259 -22.17 -1.47 15.80
N GLN A 260 -22.44 -2.68 16.27
CA GLN A 260 -21.85 -3.24 17.50
C GLN A 260 -20.50 -3.93 17.30
N MET A 261 -20.02 -4.08 16.05
CA MET A 261 -18.86 -4.94 15.76
C MET A 261 -17.52 -4.29 16.09
N ARG A 262 -17.47 -2.96 16.07
CA ARG A 262 -16.28 -2.15 16.35
C ARG A 262 -16.67 -0.94 17.20
N PRO A 263 -16.87 -1.11 18.52
CA PRO A 263 -17.14 0.03 19.39
C PRO A 263 -15.92 0.97 19.46
N VAL A 264 -16.17 2.28 19.51
CA VAL A 264 -15.11 3.28 19.71
C VAL A 264 -14.49 3.09 21.09
N ALA A 265 -13.16 2.95 21.15
CA ALA A 265 -12.44 2.89 22.40
C ALA A 265 -12.44 4.25 23.11
N ASP A 266 -12.81 4.23 24.39
CA ASP A 266 -12.86 5.40 25.29
C ASP A 266 -13.52 6.64 24.61
N PRO A 267 -14.80 6.55 24.19
CA PRO A 267 -15.42 7.52 23.29
C PRO A 267 -15.51 8.95 23.88
N ASP A 268 -15.54 9.07 25.20
CA ASP A 268 -15.64 10.35 25.91
C ASP A 268 -14.27 10.89 26.39
N ASP A 269 -13.17 10.21 26.06
CA ASP A 269 -11.80 10.63 26.42
C ASP A 269 -11.01 11.07 25.18
N ASP A 270 -10.93 12.38 24.96
CA ASP A 270 -10.18 12.95 23.82
C ASP A 270 -8.65 12.83 23.95
N SER A 271 -8.13 12.29 25.06
CA SER A 271 -6.71 11.93 25.18
C SER A 271 -6.36 10.58 24.54
N VAL A 272 -7.37 9.77 24.21
CA VAL A 272 -7.22 8.47 23.57
C VAL A 272 -7.40 8.59 22.06
N ILE A 273 -6.43 8.08 21.32
CA ILE A 273 -6.42 8.05 19.86
C ILE A 273 -6.82 6.65 19.39
N VAL A 274 -7.80 6.58 18.50
CA VAL A 274 -8.27 5.30 17.94
C VAL A 274 -7.68 5.03 16.56
N ASN A 275 -7.63 3.76 16.21
CA ASN A 275 -7.20 3.28 14.92
C ASN A 275 -8.17 3.76 13.84
N ALA A 276 -7.67 4.46 12.83
CA ALA A 276 -8.51 5.01 11.78
C ALA A 276 -8.99 3.94 10.79
N CYS A 277 -8.28 2.81 10.68
CA CYS A 277 -8.56 1.73 9.73
C CYS A 277 -8.46 0.34 10.38
N GLU A 278 -9.03 -0.70 9.76
CA GLU A 278 -8.85 -2.10 10.17
C GLU A 278 -7.54 -2.63 9.58
N SER A 279 -6.45 -2.53 10.33
CA SER A 279 -5.10 -2.54 9.74
C SER A 279 -4.01 -3.13 10.63
N VAL A 280 -2.95 -3.64 10.00
CA VAL A 280 -1.72 -4.09 10.69
C VAL A 280 -0.71 -2.93 10.79
N PRO A 281 -0.20 -2.56 11.99
CA PRO A 281 0.85 -1.55 12.14
C PRO A 281 2.12 -1.94 11.37
N HIS A 282 2.78 -0.97 10.72
CA HIS A 282 4.03 -1.21 9.99
C HIS A 282 5.19 -0.37 10.50
N THR A 283 5.04 0.95 10.49
CA THR A 283 6.07 1.87 10.97
C THR A 283 5.46 2.72 12.07
N VAL A 284 6.03 2.66 13.26
CA VAL A 284 5.44 3.27 14.45
C VAL A 284 6.48 4.09 15.19
N GLY A 285 6.15 5.34 15.52
CA GLY A 285 6.99 6.21 16.34
C GLY A 285 8.18 6.82 15.60
N MET A 286 8.20 6.76 14.26
CA MET A 286 9.30 7.30 13.48
C MET A 286 9.19 8.82 13.39
N LYS A 287 10.31 9.54 13.60
CA LYS A 287 10.37 10.99 13.41
C LYS A 287 10.60 11.31 11.94
N ALA A 288 9.63 12.00 11.33
CA ALA A 288 9.66 12.37 9.92
C ALA A 288 10.13 13.81 9.74
N LYS A 289 11.14 14.02 8.90
CA LYS A 289 11.62 15.37 8.60
C LYS A 289 10.68 16.06 7.64
N LEU A 290 10.74 17.39 7.62
CA LEU A 290 10.00 18.18 6.64
C LEU A 290 10.32 17.75 5.20
N ARG A 291 11.60 17.52 4.88
CA ARG A 291 12.06 16.93 3.62
C ARG A 291 13.23 16.00 3.87
N ASP A 292 13.20 14.80 3.28
CA ASP A 292 14.28 13.80 3.39
C ASP A 292 14.56 13.10 2.05
N THR A 293 15.62 12.29 1.99
CA THR A 293 15.98 11.49 0.81
C THR A 293 15.28 10.14 0.84
N PHE A 294 14.05 10.04 0.37
CA PHE A 294 13.23 8.81 0.40
C PHE A 294 13.64 7.74 -0.62
N PHE A 295 14.61 8.04 -1.50
CA PHE A 295 15.14 7.13 -2.53
C PHE A 295 16.40 6.36 -2.09
N ILE A 296 16.73 6.35 -0.80
CA ILE A 296 17.83 5.54 -0.22
C ILE A 296 17.28 4.35 0.58
N LYS A 297 18.18 3.48 1.07
CA LYS A 297 17.82 2.36 1.94
C LYS A 297 16.98 2.84 3.14
N ASP A 298 15.97 2.04 3.49
CA ASP A 298 15.03 2.28 4.59
C ASP A 298 14.03 3.45 4.40
N GLN A 299 14.06 4.15 3.26
CA GLN A 299 13.03 5.11 2.80
C GLN A 299 12.52 6.06 3.92
N PRO A 300 13.30 7.06 4.35
CA PRO A 300 12.82 8.03 5.34
C PRO A 300 11.59 8.80 4.82
N TYR A 301 10.74 9.23 5.73
CA TYR A 301 9.57 10.05 5.39
C TYR A 301 9.94 11.50 5.06
N SER A 302 9.32 12.03 4.01
CA SER A 302 9.38 13.42 3.58
C SER A 302 7.99 14.06 3.70
N VAL A 303 7.73 14.76 4.80
CA VAL A 303 6.40 15.30 5.14
C VAL A 303 5.86 16.25 4.08
N ILE A 304 6.71 17.09 3.48
CA ILE A 304 6.29 18.01 2.42
C ILE A 304 5.77 17.25 1.20
N ASP A 305 6.40 16.12 0.88
CA ASP A 305 5.97 15.28 -0.23
C ASP A 305 4.70 14.52 0.20
N MET A 306 4.64 13.90 1.39
CA MET A 306 3.44 13.25 1.92
C MET A 306 2.18 14.14 1.91
N LEU A 307 2.31 15.44 2.19
CA LEU A 307 1.18 16.38 2.25
C LEU A 307 0.95 17.16 0.95
N GLY A 308 1.63 16.78 -0.14
CA GLY A 308 1.38 17.34 -1.48
C GLY A 308 1.86 18.78 -1.64
N HIS A 309 2.92 19.17 -0.94
CA HIS A 309 3.48 20.52 -0.89
C HIS A 309 2.51 21.60 -0.36
N ASP A 310 1.45 21.21 0.35
CA ASP A 310 0.61 22.17 1.05
C ASP A 310 1.43 22.89 2.14
N PRO A 311 1.33 24.23 2.29
CA PRO A 311 2.05 24.98 3.31
C PRO A 311 1.85 24.46 4.75
N ILE A 312 0.73 23.77 5.03
CA ILE A 312 0.47 23.14 6.33
C ILE A 312 1.53 22.10 6.70
N ALA A 313 2.28 21.55 5.73
CA ALA A 313 3.35 20.59 5.99
C ALA A 313 4.43 21.11 6.94
N ASN A 314 4.64 22.44 7.00
CA ASN A 314 5.59 23.05 7.93
C ASN A 314 5.19 22.84 9.40
N GLU A 315 3.90 22.66 9.68
CA GLU A 315 3.38 22.38 11.02
C GLU A 315 3.67 20.93 11.48
N PHE A 316 4.14 20.08 10.57
CA PHE A 316 4.42 18.66 10.79
C PHE A 316 5.92 18.32 10.64
N ALA A 317 6.81 19.31 10.67
CA ALA A 317 8.25 19.07 10.75
C ALA A 317 8.59 18.28 12.02
N ASP A 318 9.43 17.24 11.89
CA ASP A 318 9.81 16.32 12.97
C ASP A 318 8.60 15.61 13.63
N SER A 319 7.53 15.42 12.85
CA SER A 319 6.32 14.74 13.29
C SER A 319 6.57 13.26 13.62
N THR A 320 5.80 12.75 14.57
CA THR A 320 5.75 11.32 14.86
C THR A 320 4.80 10.65 13.87
N VAL A 321 5.28 9.63 13.14
CA VAL A 321 4.49 8.88 12.16
C VAL A 321 4.06 7.54 12.72
N TYR A 322 2.77 7.25 12.55
CA TYR A 322 2.20 5.91 12.61
C TYR A 322 1.70 5.53 11.21
N GLN A 323 2.25 4.47 10.62
CA GLN A 323 1.80 3.93 9.34
C GLN A 323 1.33 2.49 9.52
N ALA A 324 0.20 2.15 8.92
CA ALA A 324 -0.37 0.81 8.94
C ALA A 324 -0.92 0.39 7.56
N PHE A 325 -1.10 -0.91 7.38
CA PHE A 325 -1.49 -1.55 6.11
C PHE A 325 -2.86 -2.21 6.22
N LEU A 326 -3.67 -2.06 5.17
CA LEU A 326 -4.96 -2.71 5.03
C LEU A 326 -4.86 -3.83 3.99
N SER A 327 -5.16 -5.04 4.44
CA SER A 327 -5.43 -6.19 3.58
C SER A 327 -6.65 -5.96 2.69
N MET A 328 -6.72 -6.57 1.50
CA MET A 328 -7.97 -6.54 0.69
C MET A 328 -9.19 -7.12 1.40
N HIS A 329 -8.98 -8.00 2.38
CA HIS A 329 -10.04 -8.63 3.15
C HIS A 329 -10.41 -7.80 4.39
N SER A 330 -9.61 -6.79 4.72
CA SER A 330 -9.95 -5.84 5.77
C SER A 330 -11.17 -5.00 5.39
N TYR A 331 -11.63 -4.22 6.36
CA TYR A 331 -12.59 -3.15 6.16
C TYR A 331 -11.87 -1.90 5.64
N HIS A 332 -12.37 -1.33 4.54
CA HIS A 332 -11.68 -0.29 3.77
C HIS A 332 -12.25 1.13 3.93
N ARG A 333 -13.19 1.33 4.86
CA ARG A 333 -13.60 2.69 5.25
C ARG A 333 -12.72 3.18 6.39
N TRP A 334 -12.43 4.47 6.37
CA TRP A 334 -11.59 5.10 7.37
C TRP A 334 -12.42 5.99 8.30
N HIS A 335 -11.94 6.13 9.54
CA HIS A 335 -12.66 6.81 10.61
C HIS A 335 -11.76 7.83 11.31
N ALA A 336 -12.38 8.84 11.91
CA ALA A 336 -11.71 9.91 12.63
C ALA A 336 -10.95 9.33 13.83
N PRO A 337 -9.61 9.42 13.87
CA PRO A 337 -8.82 8.88 14.98
C PRO A 337 -8.99 9.69 16.27
N ILE A 338 -9.48 10.94 16.15
CA ILE A 338 -9.66 11.91 17.21
C ILE A 338 -10.92 12.76 16.94
N SER A 339 -11.47 13.39 17.98
CA SER A 339 -12.49 14.44 17.84
C SER A 339 -11.82 15.76 17.45
N GLY A 340 -12.49 16.54 16.60
CA GLY A 340 -11.97 17.84 16.18
C GLY A 340 -12.65 18.42 14.96
N ARG A 341 -12.13 19.55 14.49
CA ARG A 341 -12.61 20.25 13.31
C ARG A 341 -11.73 19.96 12.11
N ILE A 342 -12.33 19.60 10.97
CA ILE A 342 -11.60 19.40 9.73
C ILE A 342 -11.01 20.74 9.27
N HIS A 343 -9.69 20.88 9.33
CA HIS A 343 -8.97 22.06 8.88
C HIS A 343 -8.92 22.11 7.34
N SER A 344 -8.61 20.97 6.71
CA SER A 344 -8.53 20.80 5.26
C SER A 344 -8.67 19.33 4.89
N ALA A 345 -9.27 19.04 3.74
CA ALA A 345 -9.37 17.71 3.17
C ALA A 345 -9.20 17.77 1.65
N TYR A 346 -8.27 17.02 1.09
CA TYR A 346 -7.96 17.05 -0.35
C TYR A 346 -7.28 15.77 -0.83
N VAL A 347 -7.38 15.50 -2.13
CA VAL A 347 -6.66 14.40 -2.79
C VAL A 347 -5.43 14.95 -3.49
N VAL A 348 -4.30 14.30 -3.31
CA VAL A 348 -3.07 14.52 -4.07
C VAL A 348 -2.95 13.44 -5.13
N ASP A 349 -3.04 13.83 -6.40
CA ASP A 349 -2.79 12.93 -7.52
C ASP A 349 -1.31 12.50 -7.52
N GLY A 350 -1.08 11.20 -7.63
CA GLY A 350 0.26 10.62 -7.58
C GLY A 350 0.39 9.41 -8.48
N THR A 351 1.35 8.56 -8.13
CA THR A 351 1.66 7.34 -8.85
C THR A 351 0.76 6.17 -8.44
N TYR A 352 0.72 5.15 -9.29
CA TYR A 352 -0.06 3.93 -9.05
C TYR A 352 0.85 2.68 -8.99
N TYR A 353 1.72 2.49 -10.00
CA TYR A 353 2.68 1.37 -10.06
C TYR A 353 4.13 1.83 -10.03
N SER A 354 4.42 3.00 -9.47
CA SER A 354 5.81 3.37 -9.25
C SER A 354 6.37 2.55 -8.08
N LEU A 355 7.51 1.90 -8.31
CA LEU A 355 8.22 1.13 -7.29
C LEU A 355 9.54 1.82 -6.94
N PRO A 356 9.95 1.80 -5.66
CA PRO A 356 11.21 2.38 -5.23
C PRO A 356 12.39 1.60 -5.82
N ARG A 357 13.39 2.33 -6.31
CA ARG A 357 14.68 1.78 -6.75
C ARG A 357 15.67 1.97 -5.60
N PHE A 358 16.33 0.90 -5.15
CA PHE A 358 17.23 0.97 -4.00
C PHE A 358 18.62 1.49 -4.38
N PHE A 359 19.00 2.64 -3.83
CA PHE A 359 20.33 3.19 -3.99
C PHE A 359 21.41 2.24 -3.42
N GLY A 360 22.44 1.93 -4.22
CA GLY A 360 23.64 1.20 -3.78
C GLY A 360 23.80 -0.23 -4.29
N ASN A 361 22.71 -0.93 -4.63
CA ASN A 361 22.74 -2.27 -5.26
C ASN A 361 22.10 -2.30 -6.65
N ASP A 362 21.36 -1.25 -7.01
CA ASP A 362 20.77 -1.12 -8.33
C ASP A 362 21.78 -0.54 -9.32
N GLN A 363 22.18 -1.36 -10.28
CA GLN A 363 22.92 -0.94 -11.46
C GLN A 363 21.93 -0.86 -12.61
N LEU A 364 21.69 0.36 -13.11
CA LEU A 364 20.79 0.63 -14.22
C LEU A 364 21.06 -0.35 -15.39
N GLY A 365 20.05 -1.13 -15.79
CA GLY A 365 20.14 -2.11 -16.87
C GLY A 365 20.93 -3.39 -16.56
N LYS A 366 21.34 -3.62 -15.31
CA LYS A 366 22.05 -4.84 -14.87
C LYS A 366 21.40 -5.53 -13.69
N THR A 367 20.81 -4.76 -12.78
CA THR A 367 20.09 -5.31 -11.64
C THR A 367 18.61 -5.36 -11.98
N PHE A 368 18.06 -6.56 -12.19
CA PHE A 368 16.63 -6.76 -12.00
C PHE A 368 16.43 -6.97 -10.49
N PRO A 369 15.85 -5.99 -9.76
CA PRO A 369 15.73 -6.12 -8.32
C PRO A 369 14.94 -7.39 -8.01
N ALA A 370 15.46 -8.24 -7.11
CA ALA A 370 14.64 -9.33 -6.59
C ALA A 370 13.31 -8.75 -6.09
N LYS A 371 12.19 -9.44 -6.36
CA LYS A 371 10.88 -9.01 -5.86
C LYS A 371 11.05 -8.67 -4.38
N PRO A 372 10.65 -7.46 -3.95
CA PRO A 372 10.69 -7.05 -2.56
C PRO A 372 10.30 -8.18 -1.61
N ALA A 373 11.26 -8.66 -0.82
CA ALA A 373 10.96 -9.66 0.20
C ALA A 373 10.51 -8.92 1.48
N GLY A 374 9.26 -9.12 1.88
CA GLY A 374 8.76 -8.69 3.20
C GLY A 374 7.61 -7.68 3.18
N PHE A 375 6.99 -7.57 4.34
CA PHE A 375 5.87 -6.66 4.61
C PHE A 375 6.29 -5.21 4.40
N GLY A 376 5.69 -4.57 3.39
CA GLY A 376 5.73 -3.12 3.29
C GLY A 376 7.01 -2.47 2.77
N HIS A 377 7.79 -3.18 1.96
CA HIS A 377 9.07 -2.72 1.38
C HIS A 377 8.98 -1.44 0.51
N ALA A 378 7.77 -0.98 0.18
CA ALA A 378 7.53 0.27 -0.53
C ALA A 378 6.54 1.21 0.21
N MET A 379 6.08 0.89 1.42
CA MET A 379 4.97 1.64 2.03
C MET A 379 5.35 3.07 2.39
N ARG A 380 6.59 3.31 2.80
CA ARG A 380 7.08 4.67 3.05
C ARG A 380 7.18 5.46 1.75
N TYR A 381 7.82 4.88 0.73
CA TYR A 381 7.85 5.45 -0.62
C TYR A 381 6.46 5.80 -1.16
N LEU A 382 5.49 4.89 -1.02
CA LEU A 382 4.12 5.11 -1.50
C LEU A 382 3.43 6.25 -0.76
N SER A 383 3.73 6.47 0.52
CA SER A 383 3.13 7.57 1.31
C SER A 383 3.44 8.96 0.76
N GLU A 384 4.47 9.08 -0.08
CA GLU A 384 4.91 10.34 -0.70
C GLU A 384 4.62 10.38 -2.20
N MET A 385 4.71 9.23 -2.86
CA MET A 385 4.65 9.13 -4.32
C MET A 385 3.30 8.71 -4.84
N ALA A 386 2.50 7.96 -4.08
CA ALA A 386 1.24 7.41 -4.57
C ALA A 386 0.10 8.44 -4.47
N THR A 387 -0.97 8.21 -5.23
CA THR A 387 -2.22 8.95 -5.03
C THR A 387 -2.71 8.78 -3.59
N ARG A 388 -3.10 9.86 -2.94
CA ARG A 388 -3.44 9.86 -1.51
C ARG A 388 -4.47 10.92 -1.15
N ALA A 389 -5.32 10.63 -0.17
CA ALA A 389 -6.17 11.63 0.49
C ALA A 389 -5.48 12.14 1.75
N VAL A 390 -5.50 13.46 1.94
CA VAL A 390 -4.95 14.15 3.10
C VAL A 390 -6.09 14.86 3.82
N ILE A 391 -6.27 14.55 5.10
CA ILE A 391 -7.27 15.15 5.98
C ILE A 391 -6.54 15.68 7.22
N ILE A 392 -6.57 16.99 7.42
CA ILE A 392 -6.00 17.65 8.60
C ILE A 392 -7.12 17.93 9.59
N ILE A 393 -6.96 17.45 10.82
CA ILE A 393 -7.93 17.61 11.90
C ILE A 393 -7.30 18.49 12.97
N GLU A 394 -7.95 19.60 13.29
CA GLU A 394 -7.66 20.41 14.47
C GLU A 394 -8.34 19.78 15.68
N SER A 395 -7.56 19.23 16.60
CA SER A 395 -8.08 18.43 17.71
C SER A 395 -8.83 19.25 18.75
N ASP A 396 -9.90 18.67 19.30
CA ASP A 396 -10.57 19.22 20.49
C ASP A 396 -9.68 19.11 21.75
N HIS A 397 -8.73 18.18 21.79
CA HIS A 397 -7.77 18.05 22.88
C HIS A 397 -6.56 18.99 22.64
N PRO A 398 -6.31 19.98 23.51
CA PRO A 398 -5.28 21.00 23.28
C PRO A 398 -3.85 20.45 23.24
N GLY A 399 -3.63 19.25 23.80
CA GLY A 399 -2.34 18.56 23.75
C GLY A 399 -1.99 17.89 22.42
N LEU A 400 -2.91 17.80 21.45
CA LEU A 400 -2.66 17.19 20.13
C LEU A 400 -2.38 18.21 19.03
N GLY A 401 -3.00 19.39 19.11
CA GLY A 401 -2.92 20.38 18.03
C GLY A 401 -3.51 19.85 16.73
N LEU A 402 -2.73 19.87 15.65
CA LEU A 402 -3.10 19.31 14.36
C LEU A 402 -2.70 17.84 14.23
N VAL A 403 -3.59 17.01 13.72
CA VAL A 403 -3.29 15.63 13.32
C VAL A 403 -3.59 15.46 11.84
N ALA A 404 -2.62 14.95 11.08
CA ALA A 404 -2.85 14.60 9.68
C ALA A 404 -3.19 13.12 9.56
N PHE A 405 -4.35 12.82 8.97
CA PHE A 405 -4.68 11.52 8.42
C PHE A 405 -4.34 11.51 6.93
N VAL A 406 -3.46 10.62 6.52
CA VAL A 406 -3.03 10.45 5.12
C VAL A 406 -3.37 9.06 4.68
N ALA A 407 -4.39 8.94 3.85
CA ALA A 407 -4.75 7.69 3.21
C ALA A 407 -3.97 7.47 1.92
N VAL A 408 -3.23 6.37 1.84
CA VAL A 408 -2.27 6.08 0.76
C VAL A 408 -2.81 4.98 -0.13
N GLY A 409 -3.11 5.32 -1.38
CA GLY A 409 -3.41 4.36 -2.42
C GLY A 409 -2.20 3.49 -2.76
N MET A 410 -2.43 2.21 -3.09
CA MET A 410 -1.40 1.30 -3.58
C MET A 410 -1.90 0.61 -4.86
N VAL A 411 -1.10 0.61 -5.94
CA VAL A 411 -1.41 -0.10 -7.19
C VAL A 411 -2.79 0.26 -7.76
N GLU A 412 -3.57 -0.72 -8.23
CA GLU A 412 -4.96 -0.54 -8.69
C GLU A 412 -5.94 0.00 -7.65
N ILE A 413 -5.45 0.29 -6.44
CA ILE A 413 -6.23 0.51 -5.24
C ILE A 413 -5.84 1.86 -4.73
N SER A 414 -6.47 2.84 -5.31
CA SER A 414 -5.92 4.17 -5.24
C SER A 414 -7.00 5.22 -5.31
N THR A 415 -8.26 4.79 -5.40
CA THR A 415 -9.40 5.66 -5.23
C THR A 415 -9.53 6.00 -3.75
N CYS A 416 -9.28 7.27 -3.46
CA CYS A 416 -9.39 7.84 -2.12
C CYS A 416 -10.63 8.74 -2.08
N GLU A 417 -11.76 8.22 -1.60
CA GLU A 417 -12.99 8.99 -1.44
C GLU A 417 -13.00 9.67 -0.08
N ILE A 418 -13.08 11.00 -0.08
CA ILE A 418 -13.25 11.81 1.13
C ILE A 418 -14.73 12.17 1.26
N THR A 419 -15.32 11.93 2.43
CA THR A 419 -16.74 12.24 2.70
C THR A 419 -16.94 13.39 3.68
N VAL A 420 -15.85 14.02 4.13
CA VAL A 420 -15.87 15.17 5.05
C VAL A 420 -15.40 16.45 4.38
N GLU A 421 -15.87 17.58 4.91
CA GLU A 421 -15.60 18.90 4.34
C GLU A 421 -14.86 19.82 5.33
N LYS A 422 -14.12 20.79 4.79
CA LYS A 422 -13.45 21.82 5.61
C LYS A 422 -14.47 22.54 6.53
N GLY A 423 -14.13 22.63 7.81
CA GLY A 423 -14.93 23.27 8.84
C GLY A 423 -15.95 22.35 9.51
N GLN A 424 -16.19 21.15 8.98
CA GLN A 424 -16.99 20.13 9.64
C GLN A 424 -16.34 19.73 10.98
N HIS A 425 -17.15 19.60 12.02
CA HIS A 425 -16.72 18.99 13.28
C HIS A 425 -17.04 17.50 13.23
N VAL A 426 -16.06 16.67 13.57
CA VAL A 426 -16.16 15.21 13.62
C VAL A 426 -15.87 14.74 15.04
N LYS A 427 -16.60 13.72 15.49
CA LYS A 427 -16.28 12.98 16.71
C LYS A 427 -15.31 11.85 16.40
N LYS A 428 -14.52 11.48 17.41
CA LYS A 428 -13.71 10.27 17.36
C LYS A 428 -14.57 9.06 16.95
N GLY A 429 -14.19 8.44 15.83
CA GLY A 429 -14.88 7.31 15.23
C GLY A 429 -15.90 7.64 14.13
N ASP A 430 -16.18 8.90 13.83
CA ASP A 430 -16.98 9.28 12.65
C ASP A 430 -16.27 8.88 11.36
N GLU A 431 -17.01 8.47 10.34
CA GLU A 431 -16.44 8.09 9.04
C GLU A 431 -15.84 9.31 8.32
N LEU A 432 -14.59 9.20 7.85
CA LEU A 432 -13.92 10.24 7.05
C LEU A 432 -14.04 9.97 5.52
N GLY A 433 -14.50 8.78 5.13
CA GLY A 433 -14.54 8.29 3.75
C GLY A 433 -14.01 6.86 3.58
N SER A 434 -13.50 6.52 2.40
CA SER A 434 -13.07 5.14 2.12
C SER A 434 -12.07 4.99 0.98
N PHE A 435 -11.38 3.83 0.98
CA PHE A 435 -10.78 3.29 -0.22
C PHE A 435 -11.84 2.54 -1.01
N HIS A 436 -11.99 2.89 -2.28
CA HIS A 436 -12.71 2.03 -3.22
C HIS A 436 -11.73 1.08 -3.88
N PHE A 437 -12.26 -0.06 -4.30
CA PHE A 437 -11.56 -1.16 -4.96
C PHE A 437 -10.04 -1.20 -4.69
N GLY A 438 -9.70 -1.92 -3.59
CA GLY A 438 -8.47 -2.70 -3.34
C GLY A 438 -7.56 -2.42 -2.07
N GLY A 439 -6.22 -2.61 -2.06
CA GLY A 439 -5.24 -2.50 -0.97
C GLY A 439 -4.56 -1.14 -0.74
N SER A 440 -4.32 -0.86 0.52
CA SER A 440 -4.00 0.49 0.93
C SER A 440 -3.12 0.52 2.17
N SER A 441 -2.53 1.68 2.39
CA SER A 441 -1.90 2.01 3.64
C SER A 441 -2.47 3.34 4.11
N TYR A 442 -2.21 3.70 5.35
CA TYR A 442 -2.48 5.05 5.82
C TYR A 442 -1.44 5.46 6.85
N CYS A 443 -1.27 6.77 7.00
CA CYS A 443 -0.42 7.38 7.99
C CYS A 443 -1.23 8.30 8.91
N LEU A 444 -0.85 8.35 10.18
CA LEU A 444 -1.15 9.43 11.11
C LEU A 444 0.14 10.19 11.38
N LEU A 445 0.10 11.52 11.26
CA LEU A 445 1.20 12.40 11.64
C LEU A 445 0.75 13.24 12.84
N PHE A 446 1.56 13.20 13.89
CA PHE A 446 1.38 14.01 15.09
C PHE A 446 2.50 15.05 15.14
N GLN A 447 2.16 16.31 15.45
CA GLN A 447 3.14 17.41 15.50
C GLN A 447 4.31 17.10 16.45
N ASP A 448 5.44 17.75 16.24
CA ASP A 448 6.54 17.64 17.19
C ASP A 448 6.13 18.11 18.60
N GLY A 449 6.72 17.50 19.62
CA GLY A 449 6.34 17.72 21.03
C GLY A 449 5.09 16.99 21.51
N VAL A 450 4.32 16.34 20.63
CA VAL A 450 3.25 15.41 21.05
C VAL A 450 3.87 14.10 21.54
N GLU A 451 3.78 13.87 22.85
CA GLU A 451 4.28 12.65 23.50
C GLU A 451 3.17 11.60 23.52
N LEU A 452 3.35 10.49 22.79
CA LEU A 452 2.39 9.39 22.71
C LEU A 452 2.84 8.19 23.55
N THR A 453 1.89 7.56 24.25
CA THR A 453 2.07 6.27 24.93
C THR A 453 1.22 5.20 24.27
N ASP A 454 1.51 3.94 24.55
CA ASP A 454 0.72 2.77 24.14
C ASP A 454 0.65 2.50 22.61
N LEU A 455 1.55 3.12 21.85
CA LEU A 455 1.71 2.82 20.42
C LEU A 455 1.94 1.32 20.20
N PRO A 456 1.20 0.66 19.29
CA PRO A 456 1.35 -0.76 19.06
C PRO A 456 2.70 -1.07 18.42
N ALA A 457 3.22 -2.27 18.67
CA ALA A 457 4.41 -2.73 17.97
C ALA A 457 4.12 -2.89 16.47
N PRO A 458 5.11 -2.61 15.60
CA PRO A 458 5.07 -3.04 14.21
C PRO A 458 4.72 -4.52 14.09
N GLY A 459 3.75 -4.82 13.24
CA GLY A 459 3.42 -6.17 12.83
C GLY A 459 4.15 -6.57 11.55
N ASP A 460 3.85 -7.78 11.14
CA ASP A 460 4.19 -8.32 9.84
C ASP A 460 2.91 -8.77 9.14
N PHE A 461 3.09 -9.39 7.99
CA PHE A 461 2.00 -10.05 7.30
C PHE A 461 1.21 -10.98 8.26
N GLN A 462 1.84 -11.84 9.06
CA GLN A 462 1.11 -12.80 9.90
C GLN A 462 0.37 -12.18 11.10
N SER A 463 0.58 -10.89 11.35
CA SER A 463 -0.01 -10.19 12.48
C SER A 463 -1.50 -9.92 12.27
N PRO A 464 -2.33 -10.05 13.31
CA PRO A 464 -3.72 -9.62 13.23
C PRO A 464 -3.81 -8.11 13.02
N ASN A 465 -4.91 -7.67 12.42
CA ASN A 465 -5.23 -6.25 12.40
C ASN A 465 -5.39 -5.74 13.84
N VAL A 466 -4.97 -4.50 14.08
CA VAL A 466 -5.57 -3.71 15.14
C VAL A 466 -6.98 -3.31 14.64
N PRO A 467 -8.04 -3.53 15.43
CA PRO A 467 -9.40 -3.19 15.01
C PRO A 467 -9.52 -1.72 14.65
N VAL A 468 -10.30 -1.38 13.61
CA VAL A 468 -10.76 0.00 13.42
C VAL A 468 -11.51 0.45 14.68
N LEU A 469 -11.36 1.72 15.06
CA LEU A 469 -11.94 2.30 16.28
C LEU A 469 -11.36 1.77 17.61
N GLY A 470 -10.43 0.80 17.58
CA GLY A 470 -9.68 0.35 18.74
C GLY A 470 -8.59 1.34 19.14
N LYS A 471 -8.22 1.40 20.43
CA LYS A 471 -7.16 2.30 20.92
C LYS A 471 -5.80 1.96 20.30
N ILE A 472 -5.11 2.98 19.79
CA ILE A 472 -3.72 2.86 19.29
C ILE A 472 -2.72 3.72 20.05
N ALA A 473 -3.16 4.75 20.76
CA ALA A 473 -2.26 5.57 21.58
C ALA A 473 -3.06 6.36 22.62
N SER A 474 -2.33 6.87 23.62
CA SER A 474 -2.80 7.95 24.50
C SER A 474 -1.81 9.10 24.47
N ILE A 475 -2.27 10.32 24.76
CA ILE A 475 -1.38 11.44 25.02
C ILE A 475 -0.75 11.24 26.40
N ALA A 476 0.57 11.40 26.50
CA ALA A 476 1.25 11.37 27.79
C ALA A 476 0.76 12.57 28.65
N PRO A 477 0.55 12.39 29.97
CA PRO A 477 0.28 13.51 30.85
C PRO A 477 1.37 14.58 30.73
N PRO A 478 1.04 15.88 30.85
CA PRO A 478 2.06 16.92 30.83
C PRO A 478 3.13 16.61 31.87
N ARG A 479 4.41 16.56 31.47
CA ARG A 479 5.50 16.41 32.44
C ARG A 479 5.41 17.60 33.39
N LEU A 480 5.01 17.35 34.64
CA LEU A 480 5.12 18.33 35.71
C LEU A 480 6.57 18.81 35.72
N ALA A 481 6.79 20.06 35.33
CA ALA A 481 8.11 20.66 35.36
C ALA A 481 8.61 20.55 36.80
N VAL A 482 9.60 19.68 37.03
CA VAL A 482 10.32 19.66 38.29
C VAL A 482 11.01 21.01 38.37
N GLN A 483 10.44 21.92 39.16
CA GLN A 483 11.08 23.19 39.51
C GLN A 483 12.45 22.83 40.09
N LYS A 484 13.51 23.17 39.36
CA LYS A 484 14.90 23.08 39.84
C LYS A 484 15.25 24.28 40.69
#